data_AF-A0A5J4ZE07-F1
#
_entry.id   AF-A0A5J4ZE07-F1
#
_cell.length_a   1.000
_cell.length_b   1.000
_cell.length_c   1.000
_cell.angle_alpha   90.00
_cell.angle_beta   90.00
_cell.angle_gamma   90.00
#
_symmetry.space_group_name_H-M   'P 1'
#
loop_
_entity.id
_entity.type
_entity.pdbx_description
1 polymer ?
#
loop_
_entity_poly.entity_id
_entity_poly.type
_entity_poly.pdbx_seq_one_letter_code
_entity_poly.pdbx_strand_id
1 'polypeptide(L)'
;MLRRNNFLLKPTKRRRKKSGRTVFQKQNFVSKKQELPQQVEEEDVEEGFSLKASAPSHTHGVQPLGNLYFNPSSHNSRNTGLGNLQTLTDELVLEILGFLGGTHLGVLSNVSKSFYVFCNHEPLWRNLVLENCNGGFLYNGSWKSTYVSAYKPSFSVSNLGSSGLKVRDFYSDYLFQSWLCANLEMKPEWLERDNIQRRKGISVDEFVLNFEEPNKPVLLEGCLDNWAALKKWDRDYLIKICGDIQFSVGPVEMKLADYFRYSDQAREERPLYLFDPKFGEKVPGLGSDYEVPVYFDEDLFGVLGNERPDYRWIIIGPAGSGSSFHIDPNSTSAWNAVIKGSKKWVLFPPEVVPPGVHPSPDGAEVACPVSIIEWFMNFYSATRNWEKKPIECVCKAGEVIFVPNGWWHLVINLEDSIAITQNFVSRRNLLNVLDFLKRPNASALVSGTRDRVTLYDKFKNTIEASFPGTIDQLTLEAEQKKAQRKKLSFWESVTDAKAGAFTFSF
;
A
#
# COMPACT_ATOMS: atom_id res chain seq x y z
N MET A 1 40.74 40.00 -55.86
CA MET A 1 41.25 39.78 -57.23
C MET A 1 42.28 38.66 -57.20
N LEU A 2 42.06 37.58 -57.97
CA LEU A 2 43.02 36.72 -58.70
C LEU A 2 44.19 36.08 -57.90
N ARG A 3 44.64 34.83 -58.07
CA ARG A 3 44.37 33.62 -58.90
C ARG A 3 45.28 32.51 -58.30
N ARG A 4 44.78 31.32 -57.94
CA ARG A 4 44.90 30.02 -58.64
C ARG A 4 46.08 29.83 -59.62
N ASN A 5 46.88 28.77 -59.40
CA ASN A 5 47.05 27.57 -60.27
C ASN A 5 48.00 26.56 -59.56
N ASN A 6 47.60 25.33 -59.21
CA ASN A 6 47.38 24.10 -60.01
C ASN A 6 48.61 23.55 -60.74
N PHE A 7 49.04 22.34 -60.35
CA PHE A 7 49.43 21.26 -61.27
C PHE A 7 49.03 19.89 -60.69
N LEU A 8 48.56 19.03 -61.60
CA LEU A 8 47.94 17.71 -61.45
C LEU A 8 48.97 16.56 -61.42
N LEU A 9 48.62 15.39 -60.85
CA LEU A 9 48.37 14.13 -61.59
C LEU A 9 47.95 12.94 -60.68
N LYS A 10 47.36 11.92 -61.32
CA LYS A 10 46.33 10.94 -60.89
C LYS A 10 46.85 9.60 -60.25
N PRO A 11 45.97 8.69 -59.78
CA PRO A 11 46.23 7.66 -58.75
C PRO A 11 46.30 6.21 -59.25
N THR A 12 46.72 5.27 -58.39
CA THR A 12 46.65 3.81 -58.63
C THR A 12 46.06 2.98 -57.47
N LYS A 13 44.83 2.49 -57.73
CA LYS A 13 44.17 1.21 -57.40
C LYS A 13 44.68 0.33 -56.24
N ARG A 14 43.76 -0.04 -55.33
CA ARG A 14 43.66 -1.40 -54.74
C ARG A 14 42.21 -1.92 -54.77
N ARG A 15 42.07 -3.19 -55.20
CA ARG A 15 40.84 -3.91 -55.54
C ARG A 15 40.19 -4.60 -54.32
N ARG A 16 38.86 -4.62 -54.30
CA ARG A 16 37.98 -5.52 -53.51
C ARG A 16 38.01 -6.95 -54.07
N LYS A 17 37.85 -7.95 -53.20
CA LYS A 17 37.24 -9.27 -53.52
C LYS A 17 36.47 -9.85 -52.33
N LYS A 18 35.28 -10.38 -52.62
CA LYS A 18 34.35 -11.14 -51.77
C LYS A 18 34.70 -12.63 -51.74
N SER A 19 34.38 -13.31 -50.65
CA SER A 19 33.84 -14.69 -50.54
C SER A 19 33.54 -14.94 -49.05
N GLY A 20 32.63 -15.78 -48.57
CA GLY A 20 31.79 -16.84 -49.12
C GLY A 20 31.48 -17.76 -47.93
N ARG A 21 30.21 -18.04 -47.65
CA ARG A 21 29.75 -18.98 -46.60
C ARG A 21 30.31 -20.37 -46.88
N THR A 22 30.83 -21.04 -45.84
CA THR A 22 31.06 -22.49 -45.87
C THR A 22 30.69 -23.10 -44.51
N VAL A 23 29.77 -24.06 -44.58
CA VAL A 23 29.33 -24.96 -43.51
C VAL A 23 30.42 -26.01 -43.28
N PHE A 24 30.75 -26.33 -42.03
CA PHE A 24 31.47 -27.55 -41.68
C PHE A 24 30.80 -28.25 -40.50
N GLN A 25 30.26 -29.43 -40.79
CA GLN A 25 29.90 -30.47 -39.83
C GLN A 25 31.14 -30.89 -39.04
N LYS A 26 31.00 -31.08 -37.71
CA LYS A 26 31.92 -31.92 -36.94
C LYS A 26 31.17 -32.98 -36.16
N GLN A 27 31.73 -34.17 -36.25
CA GLN A 27 31.23 -35.48 -35.88
C GLN A 27 31.05 -35.67 -34.37
N ASN A 28 30.09 -36.54 -34.05
CA ASN A 28 29.83 -37.13 -32.75
C ASN A 28 31.07 -37.84 -32.18
N PHE A 29 31.44 -37.49 -30.95
CA PHE A 29 32.20 -38.37 -30.05
C PHE A 29 31.36 -38.57 -28.78
N VAL A 30 30.93 -39.81 -28.57
CA VAL A 30 30.24 -40.26 -27.36
C VAL A 30 31.27 -40.43 -26.25
N SER A 31 31.11 -39.70 -25.15
CA SER A 31 31.79 -40.01 -23.89
C SER A 31 30.77 -39.92 -22.76
N LYS A 32 30.47 -41.06 -22.14
CA LYS A 32 29.61 -41.17 -20.95
C LYS A 32 30.33 -40.50 -19.77
N LYS A 33 29.74 -39.46 -19.20
CA LYS A 33 30.03 -38.99 -17.84
C LYS A 33 28.72 -38.68 -17.12
N GLN A 34 28.62 -39.20 -15.90
CA GLN A 34 27.45 -39.20 -15.01
C GLN A 34 26.93 -37.78 -14.74
N GLU A 35 25.62 -37.61 -14.83
CA GLU A 35 24.88 -36.42 -14.43
C GLU A 35 24.87 -36.27 -12.91
N LEU A 36 25.33 -35.11 -12.42
CA LEU A 36 24.94 -34.53 -11.14
C LEU A 36 23.86 -33.47 -11.45
N PRO A 37 22.81 -33.31 -10.64
CA PRO A 37 21.75 -32.36 -10.95
C PRO A 37 22.29 -30.93 -10.86
N GLN A 38 22.32 -30.24 -12.00
CA GLN A 38 22.50 -28.79 -12.06
C GLN A 38 21.28 -28.12 -11.43
N GLN A 39 21.52 -27.37 -10.35
CA GLN A 39 20.60 -26.33 -9.92
C GLN A 39 20.43 -25.35 -11.09
N VAL A 40 19.20 -25.23 -11.59
CA VAL A 40 18.85 -24.18 -12.54
C VAL A 40 18.79 -22.89 -11.72
N GLU A 41 19.88 -22.13 -11.72
CA GLU A 41 19.79 -20.70 -11.43
C GLU A 41 19.03 -20.08 -12.60
N GLU A 42 17.76 -19.76 -12.38
CA GLU A 42 17.04 -18.83 -13.25
C GLU A 42 17.76 -17.48 -13.12
N GLU A 43 18.58 -17.12 -14.11
CA GLU A 43 19.05 -15.76 -14.28
C GLU A 43 17.81 -14.88 -14.57
N ASP A 44 17.27 -14.26 -13.52
CA ASP A 44 16.30 -13.17 -13.61
C ASP A 44 16.93 -12.09 -14.49
N VAL A 45 16.48 -11.98 -15.74
CA VAL A 45 16.68 -10.76 -16.52
C VAL A 45 15.78 -9.71 -15.87
N GLU A 46 16.27 -9.03 -14.83
CA GLU A 46 15.54 -7.93 -14.20
C GLU A 46 15.30 -6.85 -15.25
N GLU A 47 14.09 -6.82 -15.81
CA GLU A 47 13.60 -5.63 -16.50
C GLU A 47 13.61 -4.48 -15.49
N GLY A 48 14.33 -3.41 -15.86
CA GLY A 48 14.46 -2.22 -15.03
C GLY A 48 13.12 -1.56 -14.72
N PHE A 49 13.12 -0.61 -13.79
CA PHE A 49 11.92 0.13 -13.44
C PHE A 49 11.46 1.07 -14.58
N SER A 50 10.15 1.10 -14.83
CA SER A 50 9.52 2.04 -15.78
C SER A 50 8.80 3.17 -15.04
N LEU A 51 8.89 4.38 -15.60
CA LEU A 51 8.19 5.55 -15.09
C LEU A 51 6.88 5.76 -15.84
N LYS A 52 5.88 6.31 -15.15
CA LYS A 52 4.60 6.71 -15.74
C LYS A 52 4.86 7.63 -16.93
N ALA A 53 4.11 7.46 -18.02
CA ALA A 53 4.21 8.35 -19.18
C ALA A 53 3.97 9.84 -18.81
N SER A 54 3.21 10.11 -17.74
CA SER A 54 2.96 11.44 -17.19
C SER A 54 4.02 11.94 -16.19
N ALA A 55 5.08 11.16 -15.92
CA ALA A 55 6.07 11.50 -14.92
C ALA A 55 6.79 12.81 -15.31
N PRO A 56 6.80 13.84 -14.44
CA PRO A 56 7.50 15.07 -14.74
C PRO A 56 9.01 14.81 -14.74
N SER A 57 9.78 15.53 -15.58
CA SER A 57 11.24 15.49 -15.46
C SER A 57 11.64 15.89 -14.03
N HIS A 58 12.49 15.09 -13.37
CA HIS A 58 12.84 15.21 -11.95
C HIS A 58 12.84 16.66 -11.43
N THR A 59 12.12 16.89 -10.32
CA THR A 59 12.03 18.21 -9.69
C THR A 59 13.41 18.66 -9.21
N HIS A 60 13.86 19.81 -9.68
CA HIS A 60 15.11 20.45 -9.22
C HIS A 60 16.43 19.72 -9.51
N GLY A 61 16.44 18.63 -10.27
CA GLY A 61 17.68 17.96 -10.73
C GLY A 61 18.36 17.01 -9.74
N VAL A 62 17.65 16.53 -8.71
CA VAL A 62 18.19 15.48 -7.81
C VAL A 62 18.39 14.17 -8.58
N GLN A 63 19.44 13.45 -8.22
CA GLN A 63 19.81 12.17 -8.79
C GLN A 63 20.09 11.15 -7.69
N PRO A 64 20.01 9.83 -7.97
CA PRO A 64 20.43 8.79 -7.03
C PRO A 64 21.88 8.99 -6.58
N LEU A 65 22.18 8.70 -5.32
CA LEU A 65 23.51 8.82 -4.73
C LEU A 65 24.54 7.97 -5.47
N GLY A 66 24.14 6.80 -5.96
CA GLY A 66 24.98 5.93 -6.79
C GLY A 66 25.59 6.62 -8.02
N ASN A 67 24.91 7.64 -8.59
CA ASN A 67 25.42 8.37 -9.74
C ASN A 67 26.67 9.22 -9.41
N LEU A 68 26.89 9.54 -8.13
CA LEU A 68 28.08 10.27 -7.68
C LEU A 68 29.38 9.51 -7.99
N TYR A 69 29.35 8.17 -7.94
CA TYR A 69 30.54 7.34 -8.26
C TYR A 69 31.00 7.46 -9.71
N PHE A 70 30.10 7.86 -10.61
CA PHE A 70 30.40 8.09 -12.03
C PHE A 70 30.73 9.56 -12.31
N ASN A 71 30.59 10.46 -11.33
CA ASN A 71 30.89 11.87 -11.51
C ASN A 71 32.41 12.11 -11.39
N PRO A 72 33.09 12.62 -12.44
CA PRO A 72 34.54 12.84 -12.41
C PRO A 72 35.02 13.82 -11.33
N SER A 73 34.13 14.72 -10.88
CA SER A 73 34.47 15.73 -9.88
C SER A 73 34.34 15.23 -8.44
N SER A 74 33.71 14.06 -8.23
CA SER A 74 33.31 13.53 -6.91
C SER A 74 32.58 14.54 -6.00
N HIS A 75 32.07 15.63 -6.59
CA HIS A 75 31.44 16.72 -5.88
C HIS A 75 29.93 16.50 -5.83
N ASN A 76 29.37 16.56 -4.63
CA ASN A 76 27.93 16.59 -4.44
C ASN A 76 27.50 18.01 -4.04
N SER A 77 26.73 18.67 -4.91
CA SER A 77 26.15 20.00 -4.67
C SER A 77 25.35 20.05 -3.38
N ARG A 78 24.75 18.92 -2.96
CA ARG A 78 24.07 18.75 -1.67
C ARG A 78 24.99 19.20 -0.52
N ASN A 79 26.20 18.68 -0.48
CA ASN A 79 27.17 18.91 0.59
C ASN A 79 27.68 20.35 0.59
N THR A 80 28.13 20.85 -0.56
CA THR A 80 28.68 22.21 -0.65
C THR A 80 27.63 23.29 -0.39
N GLY A 81 26.37 23.07 -0.80
CA GLY A 81 25.29 24.01 -0.52
C GLY A 81 24.74 23.94 0.92
N LEU A 82 24.92 22.84 1.65
CA LEU A 82 24.52 22.75 3.07
C LEU A 82 25.60 23.27 4.04
N GLY A 83 26.86 23.39 3.58
CA GLY A 83 27.96 23.84 4.41
C GLY A 83 28.13 22.94 5.64
N ASN A 84 28.10 23.51 6.84
CA ASN A 84 28.30 22.74 8.09
C ASN A 84 27.19 21.71 8.35
N LEU A 85 25.98 21.90 7.79
CA LEU A 85 24.89 20.93 7.95
C LEU A 85 25.07 19.69 7.06
N GLN A 86 26.12 19.63 6.24
CA GLN A 86 26.36 18.48 5.37
C GLN A 86 26.57 17.16 6.14
N THR A 87 26.92 17.23 7.43
CA THR A 87 27.12 16.07 8.29
C THR A 87 25.82 15.38 8.70
N LEU A 88 24.69 16.08 8.60
CA LEU A 88 23.37 15.52 8.87
C LEU A 88 22.90 14.68 7.68
N THR A 89 22.09 13.66 7.93
CA THR A 89 21.40 12.92 6.86
C THR A 89 20.28 13.77 6.26
N ASP A 90 19.76 13.37 5.10
CA ASP A 90 18.73 14.15 4.40
C ASP A 90 17.40 14.15 5.18
N GLU A 91 17.12 13.05 5.88
CA GLU A 91 15.99 12.91 6.81
C GLU A 91 16.07 13.93 7.94
N LEU A 92 17.22 14.01 8.62
CA LEU A 92 17.43 14.95 9.73
C LEU A 92 17.38 16.40 9.25
N VAL A 93 17.90 16.70 8.06
CA VAL A 93 17.76 18.04 7.47
C VAL A 93 16.28 18.36 7.27
N LEU A 94 15.50 17.46 6.66
CA LEU A 94 14.07 17.68 6.44
C LEU A 94 13.26 17.75 7.74
N GLU A 95 13.60 16.96 8.76
CA GLU A 95 12.98 17.03 10.08
C GLU A 95 13.19 18.41 10.71
N ILE A 96 14.42 18.93 10.69
CA ILE A 96 14.73 20.29 11.15
C ILE A 96 13.93 21.34 10.36
N LEU A 97 13.88 21.20 9.04
CA LEU A 97 13.11 22.11 8.18
C LEU A 97 11.59 22.01 8.44
N GLY A 98 11.10 20.85 8.88
CA GLY A 98 9.69 20.63 9.24
C GLY A 98 9.20 21.51 10.39
N PHE A 99 10.08 22.01 11.25
CA PHE A 99 9.74 22.97 12.30
C PHE A 99 9.55 24.41 11.78
N LEU A 100 9.87 24.68 10.52
CA LEU A 100 9.81 26.02 9.95
C LEU A 100 8.46 26.30 9.29
N GLY A 101 7.89 27.47 9.60
CA GLY A 101 6.74 28.01 8.85
C GLY A 101 7.08 28.36 7.39
N GLY A 102 6.07 28.44 6.53
CA GLY A 102 6.24 28.63 5.09
C GLY A 102 7.05 29.87 4.68
N THR A 103 6.94 30.98 5.42
CA THR A 103 7.77 32.17 5.19
C THR A 103 9.26 31.89 5.39
N HIS A 104 9.61 31.17 6.47
CA HIS A 104 11.00 30.84 6.77
C HIS A 104 11.58 29.83 5.77
N LEU A 105 10.80 28.83 5.36
CA LEU A 105 11.17 27.93 4.26
C LEU A 105 11.42 28.71 2.96
N GLY A 106 10.56 29.68 2.66
CA GLY A 106 10.73 30.58 1.52
C GLY A 106 12.06 31.35 1.58
N VAL A 107 12.36 32.00 2.71
CA VAL A 107 13.62 32.74 2.89
C VAL A 107 14.83 31.81 2.77
N LEU A 108 14.81 30.67 3.47
CA LEU A 108 15.90 29.71 3.48
C LEU A 108 16.16 29.10 2.09
N SER A 109 15.13 28.91 1.28
CA SER A 109 15.26 28.44 -0.10
C SER A 109 16.11 29.35 -1.01
N ASN A 110 16.38 30.59 -0.60
CA ASN A 110 17.22 31.54 -1.33
C ASN A 110 18.70 31.55 -0.86
N VAL A 111 19.04 30.80 0.19
CA VAL A 111 20.38 30.83 0.80
C VAL A 111 21.41 30.06 -0.02
N SER A 112 21.05 28.89 -0.55
CA SER A 112 21.95 28.06 -1.36
C SER A 112 21.16 27.16 -2.31
N LYS A 113 21.86 26.57 -3.29
CA LYS A 113 21.26 25.58 -4.20
C LYS A 113 20.73 24.35 -3.45
N SER A 114 21.38 23.93 -2.37
CA SER A 114 20.90 22.80 -1.58
C SER A 114 19.64 23.15 -0.81
N PHE A 115 19.62 24.29 -0.11
CA PHE A 115 18.41 24.72 0.58
C PHE A 115 17.27 25.00 -0.39
N TYR A 116 17.57 25.45 -1.61
CA TYR A 116 16.56 25.52 -2.66
C TYR A 116 15.92 24.15 -2.92
N VAL A 117 16.69 23.07 -3.07
CA VAL A 117 16.14 21.72 -3.27
C VAL A 117 15.34 21.28 -2.03
N PHE A 118 15.94 21.30 -0.84
CA PHE A 118 15.29 20.81 0.38
C PHE A 118 14.04 21.60 0.75
N CYS A 119 14.07 22.93 0.70
CA CYS A 119 12.91 23.76 1.05
C CYS A 119 11.79 23.70 -0.01
N ASN A 120 12.02 23.10 -1.18
CA ASN A 120 10.96 22.79 -2.16
C ASN A 120 10.49 21.33 -2.08
N HIS A 121 10.93 20.56 -1.08
CA HIS A 121 10.41 19.21 -0.85
C HIS A 121 8.93 19.28 -0.47
N GLU A 122 8.07 18.68 -1.30
CA GLU A 122 6.61 18.83 -1.23
C GLU A 122 5.98 18.41 0.12
N PRO A 123 6.45 17.35 0.82
CA PRO A 123 5.96 17.00 2.15
C PRO A 123 6.04 18.12 3.21
N LEU A 124 7.05 19.00 3.16
CA LEU A 124 7.13 20.14 4.08
C LEU A 124 5.92 21.07 3.92
N TRP A 125 5.55 21.36 2.67
CA TRP A 125 4.42 22.22 2.34
C TRP A 125 3.09 21.52 2.55
N ARG A 126 3.02 20.21 2.30
CA ARG A 126 1.85 19.38 2.56
C ARG A 126 1.45 19.47 4.03
N ASN A 127 2.40 19.25 4.94
CA ASN A 127 2.15 19.31 6.37
C ASN A 127 1.65 20.70 6.78
N LEU A 128 2.32 21.77 6.30
CA LEU A 128 1.88 23.14 6.55
C LEU A 128 0.45 23.44 6.06
N VAL A 129 0.04 22.91 4.91
CA VAL A 129 -1.33 23.08 4.40
C VAL A 129 -2.33 22.30 5.27
N LEU A 130 -2.06 21.02 5.51
CA LEU A 130 -3.00 20.14 6.22
C LEU A 130 -3.19 20.57 7.68
N GLU A 131 -2.13 21.03 8.35
CA GLU A 131 -2.18 21.46 9.75
C GLU A 131 -2.82 22.85 9.93
N ASN A 132 -2.59 23.77 9.00
CA ASN A 132 -2.93 25.17 9.22
C ASN A 132 -4.13 25.69 8.41
N CYS A 133 -4.56 24.99 7.36
CA CYS A 133 -5.68 25.43 6.52
C CYS A 133 -7.03 24.85 6.95
N ASN A 134 -7.10 23.92 7.92
CA ASN A 134 -8.33 23.34 8.47
C ASN A 134 -9.38 22.92 7.41
N GLY A 135 -8.95 22.32 6.29
CA GLY A 135 -9.81 21.90 5.17
C GLY A 135 -10.24 23.03 4.21
N GLY A 136 -9.95 24.29 4.51
CA GLY A 136 -10.27 25.46 3.69
C GLY A 136 -9.25 25.74 2.58
N PHE A 137 -8.86 24.74 1.78
CA PHE A 137 -7.90 24.92 0.68
C PHE A 137 -8.33 24.22 -0.60
N LEU A 138 -7.81 24.69 -1.73
CA LEU A 138 -7.97 24.06 -3.04
C LEU A 138 -6.59 23.67 -3.57
N TYR A 139 -6.40 22.38 -3.84
CA TYR A 139 -5.14 21.90 -4.38
C TYR A 139 -4.85 22.54 -5.74
N ASN A 140 -3.63 23.06 -5.87
CA ASN A 140 -3.18 23.87 -7.00
C ASN A 140 -1.88 23.32 -7.59
N GLY A 141 -1.93 22.10 -8.14
CA GLY A 141 -0.82 21.42 -8.83
C GLY A 141 0.36 20.98 -7.95
N SER A 142 0.64 21.67 -6.85
CA SER A 142 1.67 21.31 -5.86
C SER A 142 1.26 21.82 -4.47
N TRP A 143 1.78 21.20 -3.41
CA TRP A 143 1.52 21.58 -2.02
C TRP A 143 2.08 22.96 -1.69
N LYS A 144 3.26 23.31 -2.22
CA LYS A 144 3.80 24.68 -2.08
C LYS A 144 2.89 25.72 -2.73
N SER A 145 2.43 25.47 -3.94
CA SER A 145 1.53 26.37 -4.67
C SER A 145 0.18 26.49 -3.98
N THR A 146 -0.32 25.39 -3.42
CA THR A 146 -1.53 25.33 -2.59
C THR A 146 -1.38 26.21 -1.34
N TYR A 147 -0.26 26.07 -0.62
CA TYR A 147 0.05 26.91 0.54
C TYR A 147 0.07 28.40 0.19
N VAL A 148 0.82 28.78 -0.86
CA VAL A 148 0.91 30.18 -1.29
C VAL A 148 -0.47 30.72 -1.68
N SER A 149 -1.27 29.93 -2.41
CA SER A 149 -2.61 30.35 -2.82
C SER A 149 -3.56 30.54 -1.63
N ALA A 150 -3.47 29.67 -0.62
CA ALA A 150 -4.29 29.75 0.59
C ALA A 150 -3.94 30.98 1.45
N TYR A 151 -2.66 31.29 1.64
CA TYR A 151 -2.22 32.39 2.50
C TYR A 151 -2.06 33.74 1.80
N LYS A 152 -1.88 33.74 0.48
CA LYS A 152 -1.67 34.92 -0.37
C LYS A 152 -2.50 34.82 -1.65
N PRO A 153 -3.84 34.84 -1.57
CA PRO A 153 -4.73 34.66 -2.73
C PRO A 153 -4.57 35.72 -3.81
N SER A 154 -4.06 36.92 -3.47
CA SER A 154 -3.75 37.98 -4.43
C SER A 154 -2.51 37.68 -5.29
N PHE A 155 -1.72 36.66 -4.94
CA PHE A 155 -0.52 36.27 -5.65
C PHE A 155 -0.83 35.14 -6.64
N SER A 156 -0.85 35.46 -7.93
CA SER A 156 -1.18 34.49 -8.98
C SER A 156 -0.01 33.54 -9.24
N VAL A 157 -0.09 32.32 -8.72
CA VAL A 157 0.92 31.27 -8.95
C VAL A 157 0.96 30.83 -10.42
N SER A 158 -0.13 30.99 -11.17
CA SER A 158 -0.22 30.67 -12.61
C SER A 158 0.76 31.46 -13.49
N ASN A 159 1.31 32.58 -13.00
CA ASN A 159 2.29 33.39 -13.71
C ASN A 159 3.75 32.95 -13.44
N LEU A 160 3.99 32.05 -12.47
CA LEU A 160 5.30 31.44 -12.30
C LEU A 160 5.45 30.32 -13.34
N GLY A 161 6.22 30.58 -14.39
CA GLY A 161 6.55 29.57 -15.39
C GLY A 161 7.03 28.27 -14.73
N SER A 162 6.67 27.15 -15.34
CA SER A 162 6.81 25.77 -14.84
C SER A 162 8.25 25.26 -14.71
N SER A 163 9.27 26.10 -14.94
CA SER A 163 10.68 25.70 -14.85
C SER A 163 11.32 26.19 -13.55
N GLY A 164 11.17 25.41 -12.47
CA GLY A 164 12.01 25.56 -11.28
C GLY A 164 13.50 25.41 -11.63
N LEU A 165 14.38 25.95 -10.78
CA LEU A 165 15.82 25.83 -10.96
C LEU A 165 16.23 24.35 -10.88
N LYS A 166 16.95 23.85 -11.90
CA LYS A 166 17.59 22.53 -11.87
C LYS A 166 19.02 22.66 -11.34
N VAL A 167 19.28 22.08 -10.19
CA VAL A 167 20.61 22.02 -9.57
C VAL A 167 21.37 20.85 -10.21
N ARG A 168 22.58 21.11 -10.68
CA ARG A 168 23.46 20.07 -11.23
C ARG A 168 24.19 19.36 -10.11
N ASP A 169 24.54 18.10 -10.34
CA ASP A 169 25.40 17.30 -9.45
C ASP A 169 24.86 17.24 -8.02
N PHE A 170 23.52 17.23 -7.87
CA PHE A 170 22.86 17.09 -6.57
C PHE A 170 22.40 15.64 -6.42
N TYR A 171 23.00 14.92 -5.48
CA TYR A 171 22.79 13.49 -5.31
C TYR A 171 22.22 13.20 -3.92
N SER A 172 21.08 12.50 -3.87
CA SER A 172 20.36 12.12 -2.65
C SER A 172 19.41 10.97 -2.96
N ASP A 173 19.63 9.80 -2.36
CA ASP A 173 18.70 8.67 -2.51
C ASP A 173 17.37 8.99 -1.85
N TYR A 174 17.37 9.59 -0.66
CA TYR A 174 16.15 9.90 0.08
C TYR A 174 15.20 10.81 -0.71
N LEU A 175 15.69 11.95 -1.21
CA LEU A 175 14.88 12.89 -1.98
C LEU A 175 14.47 12.31 -3.34
N PHE A 176 15.34 11.53 -3.97
CA PHE A 176 15.05 10.89 -5.25
C PHE A 176 13.99 9.79 -5.12
N GLN A 177 14.05 9.00 -4.05
CA GLN A 177 13.19 7.84 -3.82
C GLN A 177 11.72 8.24 -3.69
N SER A 178 11.42 9.33 -2.97
CA SER A 178 10.05 9.85 -2.86
C SER A 178 9.47 10.22 -4.23
N TRP A 179 10.26 10.89 -5.09
CA TRP A 179 9.87 11.20 -6.46
C TRP A 179 9.72 9.93 -7.31
N LEU A 180 10.64 8.97 -7.18
CA LEU A 180 10.60 7.71 -7.92
C LEU A 180 9.33 6.92 -7.57
N CYS A 181 9.02 6.74 -6.30
CA CYS A 181 7.85 5.99 -5.84
C CYS A 181 6.53 6.63 -6.32
N ALA A 182 6.45 7.97 -6.36
CA ALA A 182 5.29 8.68 -6.89
C ALA A 182 5.06 8.43 -8.39
N ASN A 183 6.13 8.17 -9.14
CA ASN A 183 6.13 8.14 -10.60
C ASN A 183 6.40 6.77 -11.21
N LEU A 184 6.59 5.73 -10.39
CA LEU A 184 6.80 4.36 -10.85
C LEU A 184 5.51 3.77 -11.43
N GLU A 185 5.60 3.04 -12.53
CA GLU A 185 4.53 2.14 -12.96
C GLU A 185 4.58 0.84 -12.15
N MET A 186 3.41 0.29 -11.82
CA MET A 186 3.33 -1.05 -11.25
C MET A 186 3.87 -2.04 -12.27
N LYS A 187 4.89 -2.81 -11.88
CA LYS A 187 5.46 -3.82 -12.77
C LYS A 187 4.47 -4.95 -13.06
N PRO A 188 4.43 -5.51 -14.28
CA PRO A 188 3.59 -6.66 -14.60
C PRO A 188 3.81 -7.84 -13.63
N GLU A 189 5.06 -8.15 -13.27
CA GLU A 189 5.38 -9.26 -12.37
C GLU A 189 4.79 -9.09 -10.94
N TRP A 190 4.50 -7.86 -10.52
CA TRP A 190 3.87 -7.58 -9.23
C TRP A 190 2.37 -7.85 -9.26
N LEU A 191 1.78 -7.91 -10.46
CA LEU A 191 0.36 -8.16 -10.68
C LEU A 191 0.05 -9.62 -11.03
N GLU A 192 1.06 -10.39 -11.47
CA GLU A 192 0.89 -11.78 -11.93
C GLU A 192 0.38 -12.74 -10.85
N ARG A 193 0.79 -12.57 -9.59
CA ARG A 193 0.36 -13.48 -8.52
C ARG A 193 -1.10 -13.23 -8.17
N ASP A 194 -1.95 -14.19 -8.50
CA ASP A 194 -3.34 -14.33 -8.05
C ASP A 194 -3.59 -15.78 -7.63
N ASN A 195 -3.57 -16.02 -6.32
CA ASN A 195 -3.68 -17.37 -5.71
C ASN A 195 -4.76 -17.42 -4.63
N ILE A 196 -5.57 -16.36 -4.48
CA ILE A 196 -6.74 -16.39 -3.61
C ILE A 196 -7.78 -17.35 -4.17
N GLN A 197 -8.50 -18.03 -3.29
CA GLN A 197 -9.63 -18.82 -3.71
C GLN A 197 -10.81 -17.90 -4.09
N ARG A 198 -11.34 -18.08 -5.31
CA ARG A 198 -12.54 -17.37 -5.79
C ARG A 198 -13.78 -18.25 -5.67
N ARG A 199 -14.90 -17.67 -5.23
CA ARG A 199 -16.18 -18.36 -5.03
C ARG A 199 -17.36 -17.49 -5.47
N LYS A 200 -18.40 -18.13 -5.99
CA LYS A 200 -19.64 -17.48 -6.43
C LYS A 200 -20.84 -18.31 -5.97
N GLY A 201 -21.82 -17.67 -5.35
CA GLY A 201 -23.10 -18.30 -5.01
C GLY A 201 -23.02 -19.49 -4.05
N ILE A 202 -21.98 -19.56 -3.20
CA ILE A 202 -21.88 -20.57 -2.14
C ILE A 202 -22.89 -20.27 -1.03
N SER A 203 -23.30 -21.29 -0.27
CA SER A 203 -24.16 -21.08 0.90
C SER A 203 -23.39 -20.41 2.04
N VAL A 204 -24.12 -19.85 3.03
CA VAL A 204 -23.50 -19.30 4.24
C VAL A 204 -22.77 -20.39 5.01
N ASP A 205 -23.35 -21.59 5.12
CA ASP A 205 -22.71 -22.73 5.80
C ASP A 205 -21.41 -23.14 5.10
N GLU A 206 -21.39 -23.16 3.76
CA GLU A 206 -20.17 -23.42 3.00
C GLU A 206 -19.12 -22.33 3.20
N PHE A 207 -19.54 -21.06 3.29
CA PHE A 207 -18.65 -19.96 3.60
C PHE A 207 -18.01 -20.12 4.99
N VAL A 208 -18.85 -20.36 6.01
CA VAL A 208 -18.41 -20.54 7.40
C VAL A 208 -17.45 -21.72 7.51
N LEU A 209 -17.84 -22.89 7.00
CA LEU A 209 -17.07 -24.12 7.14
C LEU A 209 -15.70 -24.07 6.45
N ASN A 210 -15.63 -23.45 5.27
CA ASN A 210 -14.43 -23.51 4.45
C ASN A 210 -13.51 -22.28 4.59
N PHE A 211 -14.04 -21.14 5.06
CA PHE A 211 -13.31 -19.87 5.07
C PHE A 211 -13.32 -19.18 6.44
N GLU A 212 -14.48 -18.88 7.00
CA GLU A 212 -14.55 -18.10 8.25
C GLU A 212 -13.99 -18.90 9.45
N GLU A 213 -14.48 -20.12 9.67
CA GLU A 213 -14.06 -20.98 10.78
C GLU A 213 -12.57 -21.41 10.64
N PRO A 214 -12.05 -21.75 9.44
CA PRO A 214 -10.62 -22.01 9.26
C PRO A 214 -9.74 -20.76 9.21
N ASN A 215 -10.31 -19.56 9.33
CA ASN A 215 -9.64 -18.26 9.25
C ASN A 215 -8.87 -18.05 7.92
N LYS A 216 -9.51 -18.31 6.78
CA LYS A 216 -8.93 -18.25 5.43
C LYS A 216 -9.56 -17.15 4.56
N PRO A 217 -8.76 -16.29 3.90
CA PRO A 217 -9.26 -15.30 2.95
C PRO A 217 -9.94 -15.96 1.76
N VAL A 218 -10.95 -15.29 1.23
CA VAL A 218 -11.66 -15.70 0.01
C VAL A 218 -12.11 -14.46 -0.75
N LEU A 219 -12.15 -14.57 -2.07
CA LEU A 219 -12.77 -13.58 -2.93
C LEU A 219 -14.12 -14.11 -3.42
N LEU A 220 -15.16 -13.32 -3.20
CA LEU A 220 -16.55 -13.63 -3.46
C LEU A 220 -17.07 -12.80 -4.63
N GLU A 221 -17.72 -13.48 -5.57
CA GLU A 221 -18.30 -12.89 -6.77
C GLU A 221 -19.83 -12.92 -6.71
N GLY A 222 -20.48 -11.92 -7.33
CA GLY A 222 -21.94 -11.84 -7.42
C GLY A 222 -22.64 -11.25 -6.17
N CYS A 223 -21.88 -10.88 -5.14
CA CYS A 223 -22.43 -10.27 -3.92
C CYS A 223 -23.05 -8.88 -4.15
N LEU A 224 -22.63 -8.19 -5.21
CA LEU A 224 -22.98 -6.79 -5.49
C LEU A 224 -24.06 -6.64 -6.57
N ASP A 225 -24.56 -7.74 -7.14
CA ASP A 225 -25.40 -7.72 -8.35
C ASP A 225 -26.68 -6.87 -8.20
N ASN A 226 -27.20 -6.77 -6.96
CA ASN A 226 -28.40 -6.00 -6.63
C ASN A 226 -28.11 -4.59 -6.09
N TRP A 227 -26.85 -4.22 -5.87
CA TRP A 227 -26.52 -2.92 -5.29
C TRP A 227 -26.78 -1.79 -6.28
N ALA A 228 -27.53 -0.79 -5.83
CA ALA A 228 -27.71 0.44 -6.60
C ALA A 228 -26.37 1.18 -6.79
N ALA A 229 -25.46 1.07 -5.82
CA ALA A 229 -24.12 1.65 -5.87
C ALA A 229 -23.33 1.24 -7.11
N LEU A 230 -23.39 -0.05 -7.53
CA LEU A 230 -22.67 -0.54 -8.69
C LEU A 230 -23.08 0.16 -10.01
N LYS A 231 -24.35 0.55 -10.08
CA LYS A 231 -24.95 1.24 -11.24
C LYS A 231 -24.81 2.76 -11.17
N LYS A 232 -25.02 3.34 -9.98
CA LYS A 232 -25.13 4.79 -9.77
C LYS A 232 -23.81 5.47 -9.47
N TRP A 233 -22.91 4.83 -8.72
CA TRP A 233 -21.76 5.53 -8.14
C TRP A 233 -20.66 5.72 -9.19
N ASP A 234 -20.61 6.92 -9.73
CA ASP A 234 -19.47 7.50 -10.42
C ASP A 234 -19.14 8.87 -9.81
N ARG A 235 -18.08 9.52 -10.29
CA ARG A 235 -17.64 10.82 -9.77
C ARG A 235 -18.73 11.88 -9.86
N ASP A 236 -19.42 11.97 -10.99
CA ASP A 236 -20.43 13.02 -11.24
C ASP A 236 -21.67 12.83 -10.35
N TYR A 237 -22.15 11.60 -10.22
CA TYR A 237 -23.25 11.25 -9.32
C TYR A 237 -22.88 11.56 -7.86
N LEU A 238 -21.70 11.15 -7.42
CA LEU A 238 -21.25 11.36 -6.04
C LEU A 238 -21.08 12.85 -5.72
N ILE A 239 -20.48 13.64 -6.62
CA ILE A 239 -20.41 15.10 -6.47
C ILE A 239 -21.81 15.70 -6.32
N LYS A 240 -22.74 15.29 -7.19
CA LYS A 240 -24.11 15.83 -7.20
C LYS A 240 -24.87 15.51 -5.92
N ILE A 241 -24.84 14.25 -5.45
CA ILE A 241 -25.65 13.81 -4.32
C ILE A 241 -25.06 14.27 -2.98
N CYS A 242 -23.73 14.37 -2.88
CA CYS A 242 -23.07 14.81 -1.65
C CYS A 242 -23.00 16.34 -1.55
N GLY A 243 -22.96 17.06 -2.66
CA GLY A 243 -22.92 18.52 -2.69
C GLY A 243 -21.77 19.08 -1.85
N ASP A 244 -22.12 19.91 -0.85
CA ASP A 244 -21.17 20.60 0.02
C ASP A 244 -20.76 19.80 1.27
N ILE A 245 -21.24 18.56 1.42
CA ILE A 245 -20.90 17.69 2.55
C ILE A 245 -19.42 17.32 2.49
N GLN A 246 -18.77 17.40 3.65
CA GLN A 246 -17.36 17.10 3.79
C GLN A 246 -17.14 15.67 4.29
N PHE A 247 -16.11 15.02 3.74
CA PHE A 247 -15.71 13.66 4.05
C PHE A 247 -14.29 13.65 4.62
N SER A 248 -14.01 12.69 5.49
CA SER A 248 -12.69 12.48 6.05
C SER A 248 -11.72 12.01 4.97
N VAL A 249 -10.67 12.79 4.76
CA VAL A 249 -9.59 12.54 3.79
C VAL A 249 -8.25 12.66 4.53
N GLY A 250 -7.77 11.54 5.08
CA GLY A 250 -6.61 11.55 5.97
C GLY A 250 -6.85 12.48 7.19
N PRO A 251 -5.98 13.47 7.44
CA PRO A 251 -6.09 14.35 8.62
C PRO A 251 -7.09 15.52 8.44
N VAL A 252 -7.70 15.68 7.27
CA VAL A 252 -8.58 16.81 6.96
C VAL A 252 -9.96 16.34 6.51
N GLU A 253 -10.91 17.26 6.47
CA GLU A 253 -12.20 17.05 5.79
C GLU A 253 -12.25 17.84 4.48
N MET A 254 -12.83 17.25 3.44
CA MET A 254 -12.94 17.86 2.10
C MET A 254 -14.30 17.56 1.47
N LYS A 255 -14.81 18.49 0.65
CA LYS A 255 -15.90 18.20 -0.28
C LYS A 255 -15.41 17.23 -1.35
N LEU A 256 -16.30 16.36 -1.86
CA LEU A 256 -15.92 15.41 -2.92
C LEU A 256 -15.41 16.09 -4.19
N ALA A 257 -16.00 17.24 -4.58
CA ALA A 257 -15.52 17.99 -5.74
C ALA A 257 -14.07 18.46 -5.58
N ASP A 258 -13.70 18.95 -4.39
CA ASP A 258 -12.36 19.43 -4.09
C ASP A 258 -11.37 18.25 -3.99
N TYR A 259 -11.82 17.12 -3.42
CA TYR A 259 -11.03 15.89 -3.37
C TYR A 259 -10.73 15.33 -4.76
N PHE A 260 -11.72 15.29 -5.65
CA PHE A 260 -11.50 14.82 -7.03
C PHE A 260 -10.58 15.75 -7.82
N ARG A 261 -10.72 17.07 -7.64
CA ARG A 261 -9.76 18.05 -8.18
C ARG A 261 -8.33 17.80 -7.69
N TYR A 262 -8.17 17.48 -6.41
CA TYR A 262 -6.89 17.06 -5.86
C TYR A 262 -6.38 15.78 -6.53
N SER A 263 -7.21 14.73 -6.59
CA SER A 263 -6.81 13.40 -7.08
C SER A 263 -6.34 13.42 -8.53
N ASP A 264 -6.91 14.30 -9.36
CA ASP A 264 -6.53 14.43 -10.78
C ASP A 264 -5.10 14.98 -10.96
N GLN A 265 -4.68 15.83 -10.04
CA GLN A 265 -3.41 16.57 -10.11
C GLN A 265 -2.32 15.97 -9.23
N ALA A 266 -2.68 15.25 -8.17
CA ALA A 266 -1.73 14.72 -7.19
C ALA A 266 -0.71 13.78 -7.86
N ARG A 267 0.57 14.00 -7.56
CA ARG A 267 1.71 13.19 -8.01
C ARG A 267 2.65 12.96 -6.84
N GLU A 268 2.16 12.25 -5.85
CA GLU A 268 2.89 11.95 -4.61
C GLU A 268 2.92 10.45 -4.34
N GLU A 269 3.90 9.97 -3.59
CA GLU A 269 4.07 8.55 -3.25
C GLU A 269 2.99 8.04 -2.29
N ARG A 270 2.31 8.95 -1.58
CA ARG A 270 1.21 8.66 -0.65
C ARG A 270 0.05 9.64 -0.84
N PRO A 271 -0.72 9.51 -1.93
CA PRO A 271 -1.86 10.40 -2.16
C PRO A 271 -2.83 10.37 -0.99
N LEU A 272 -3.45 11.51 -0.69
CA LEU A 272 -4.55 11.59 0.26
C LEU A 272 -5.65 10.60 -0.13
N TYR A 273 -6.15 9.90 0.87
CA TYR A 273 -7.10 8.80 0.70
C TYR A 273 -8.37 9.10 1.50
N LEU A 274 -9.52 9.11 0.81
CA LEU A 274 -10.81 9.33 1.45
C LEU A 274 -11.23 8.04 2.15
N PHE A 275 -11.50 8.14 3.45
CA PHE A 275 -11.83 7.03 4.31
C PHE A 275 -12.79 7.52 5.40
N ASP A 276 -14.09 7.52 5.11
CA ASP A 276 -15.09 8.17 5.96
C ASP A 276 -16.03 7.16 6.63
N PRO A 277 -16.05 7.08 7.98
CA PRO A 277 -16.91 6.12 8.70
C PRO A 277 -18.39 6.49 8.73
N LYS A 278 -18.70 7.77 8.49
CA LYS A 278 -20.00 8.38 8.72
C LYS A 278 -20.73 8.71 7.43
N PHE A 279 -20.24 8.22 6.29
CA PHE A 279 -20.80 8.54 4.97
C PHE A 279 -22.31 8.25 4.88
N GLY A 280 -22.78 7.16 5.47
CA GLY A 280 -24.19 6.79 5.48
C GLY A 280 -25.05 7.62 6.44
N GLU A 281 -24.45 8.25 7.45
CA GLU A 281 -25.13 9.22 8.33
C GLU A 281 -25.16 10.61 7.68
N LYS A 282 -24.03 11.01 7.08
CA LYS A 282 -23.87 12.28 6.36
C LYS A 282 -24.78 12.33 5.13
N VAL A 283 -24.85 11.24 4.38
CA VAL A 283 -25.67 11.09 3.16
C VAL A 283 -26.45 9.77 3.23
N PRO A 284 -27.66 9.75 3.81
CA PRO A 284 -28.46 8.54 3.96
C PRO A 284 -28.69 7.76 2.66
N GLY A 285 -28.79 8.45 1.53
CA GLY A 285 -28.92 7.82 0.21
C GLY A 285 -27.75 6.88 -0.15
N LEU A 286 -26.51 7.22 0.27
CA LEU A 286 -25.37 6.32 0.07
C LEU A 286 -25.47 5.08 0.95
N GLY A 287 -25.99 5.22 2.17
CA GLY A 287 -26.23 4.11 3.08
C GLY A 287 -27.33 3.15 2.59
N SER A 288 -28.27 3.62 1.76
CA SER A 288 -29.34 2.82 1.16
C SER A 288 -28.98 2.24 -0.21
N ASP A 289 -27.85 2.63 -0.81
CA ASP A 289 -27.45 2.16 -2.15
C ASP A 289 -26.73 0.80 -2.12
N TYR A 290 -26.49 0.23 -0.93
CA TYR A 290 -25.85 -1.07 -0.73
C TYR A 290 -26.47 -1.85 0.44
N GLU A 291 -26.22 -3.15 0.48
CA GLU A 291 -26.63 -4.06 1.58
C GLU A 291 -25.42 -4.88 2.05
N VAL A 292 -25.38 -5.30 3.31
CA VAL A 292 -24.30 -6.18 3.78
C VAL A 292 -24.45 -7.55 3.09
N PRO A 293 -23.40 -8.11 2.45
CA PRO A 293 -23.49 -9.44 1.87
C PRO A 293 -23.87 -10.49 2.91
N VAL A 294 -24.72 -11.45 2.53
CA VAL A 294 -25.33 -12.45 3.44
C VAL A 294 -24.33 -13.22 4.31
N TYR A 295 -23.08 -13.36 3.86
CA TYR A 295 -21.99 -14.02 4.59
C TYR A 295 -21.55 -13.26 5.85
N PHE A 296 -21.84 -11.96 5.94
CA PHE A 296 -21.33 -11.05 6.98
C PHE A 296 -22.47 -10.39 7.78
N ASP A 297 -23.68 -10.95 7.70
CA ASP A 297 -24.88 -10.41 8.37
C ASP A 297 -24.82 -10.60 9.90
N GLU A 298 -24.07 -11.60 10.38
CA GLU A 298 -23.79 -11.77 11.80
C GLU A 298 -22.73 -10.76 12.27
N ASP A 299 -23.19 -9.65 12.84
CA ASP A 299 -22.32 -8.62 13.44
C ASP A 299 -22.68 -8.35 14.91
N LEU A 300 -21.99 -9.06 15.79
CA LEU A 300 -22.15 -9.02 17.24
C LEU A 300 -21.77 -7.67 17.84
N PHE A 301 -20.88 -6.86 17.24
CA PHE A 301 -20.66 -5.49 17.73
C PHE A 301 -21.93 -4.62 17.59
N GLY A 302 -22.87 -5.00 16.73
CA GLY A 302 -24.16 -4.35 16.60
C GLY A 302 -24.98 -4.29 17.89
N VAL A 303 -24.77 -5.21 18.85
CA VAL A 303 -25.52 -5.19 20.13
C VAL A 303 -25.21 -3.96 20.99
N LEU A 304 -24.05 -3.32 20.77
CA LEU A 304 -23.67 -2.07 21.45
C LEU A 304 -24.46 -0.85 20.96
N GLY A 305 -25.26 -0.97 19.89
CA GLY A 305 -26.00 0.15 19.31
C GLY A 305 -25.08 1.31 18.96
N ASN A 306 -25.39 2.51 19.46
CA ASN A 306 -24.62 3.73 19.18
C ASN A 306 -23.26 3.79 19.90
N GLU A 307 -22.99 2.90 20.85
CA GLU A 307 -21.70 2.82 21.55
C GLU A 307 -20.67 1.94 20.83
N ARG A 308 -21.07 1.30 19.72
CA ARG A 308 -20.17 0.46 18.93
C ARG A 308 -19.02 1.28 18.34
N PRO A 309 -17.83 0.68 18.15
CA PRO A 309 -16.78 1.30 17.35
C PRO A 309 -17.22 1.54 15.89
N ASP A 310 -16.61 2.54 15.25
CA ASP A 310 -16.66 2.74 13.81
C ASP A 310 -16.36 1.41 13.10
N TYR A 311 -17.21 1.04 12.14
CA TYR A 311 -17.22 -0.32 11.59
C TYR A 311 -17.41 -0.38 10.08
N ARG A 312 -17.79 0.73 9.43
CA ARG A 312 -18.04 0.78 8.00
C ARG A 312 -17.46 2.04 7.42
N TRP A 313 -16.84 1.97 6.25
CA TRP A 313 -16.24 3.13 5.60
C TRP A 313 -16.54 3.13 4.11
N ILE A 314 -16.80 4.33 3.58
CA ILE A 314 -16.60 4.58 2.15
C ILE A 314 -15.14 4.92 1.90
N ILE A 315 -14.60 4.31 0.86
CA ILE A 315 -13.20 4.43 0.49
C ILE A 315 -13.11 4.90 -0.95
N ILE A 316 -12.50 6.07 -1.17
CA ILE A 316 -12.31 6.64 -2.50
C ILE A 316 -10.85 7.07 -2.64
N GLY A 317 -10.20 6.70 -3.73
CA GLY A 317 -8.83 7.15 -3.97
C GLY A 317 -8.34 6.97 -5.40
N PRO A 318 -7.35 7.79 -5.83
CA PRO A 318 -6.73 7.66 -7.14
C PRO A 318 -5.84 6.42 -7.23
N ALA A 319 -5.46 6.05 -8.46
CA ALA A 319 -4.42 5.05 -8.69
C ALA A 319 -3.13 5.35 -7.88
N GLY A 320 -2.55 4.33 -7.26
CA GLY A 320 -1.38 4.41 -6.40
C GLY A 320 -1.68 4.73 -4.92
N SER A 321 -2.89 5.17 -4.59
CA SER A 321 -3.32 5.30 -3.19
C SER A 321 -3.71 3.93 -2.60
N GLY A 322 -3.80 3.83 -1.27
CA GLY A 322 -4.14 2.59 -0.60
C GLY A 322 -3.72 2.57 0.87
N SER A 323 -3.62 1.36 1.42
CA SER A 323 -3.20 1.12 2.80
C SER A 323 -1.98 0.21 2.83
N SER A 324 -0.91 0.63 3.51
CA SER A 324 0.26 -0.20 3.82
C SER A 324 -0.11 -1.40 4.69
N PHE A 325 0.83 -2.29 4.98
CA PHE A 325 0.57 -3.47 5.83
C PHE A 325 0.01 -3.08 7.20
N HIS A 326 -1.14 -3.64 7.51
CA HIS A 326 -1.80 -3.53 8.80
C HIS A 326 -2.60 -4.80 9.10
N ILE A 327 -3.05 -4.91 10.35
CA ILE A 327 -4.06 -5.85 10.80
C ILE A 327 -5.27 -5.02 11.21
N ASP A 328 -6.47 -5.49 10.90
CA ASP A 328 -7.70 -4.81 11.31
C ASP A 328 -7.76 -4.61 12.84
N PRO A 329 -8.21 -3.43 13.30
CA PRO A 329 -8.23 -3.11 14.72
C PRO A 329 -9.21 -4.00 15.48
N ASN A 330 -9.09 -4.02 16.81
CA ASN A 330 -10.01 -4.74 17.69
C ASN A 330 -10.10 -6.25 17.46
N SER A 331 -9.17 -6.83 16.66
CA SER A 331 -9.19 -8.25 16.26
C SER A 331 -10.46 -8.65 15.49
N THR A 332 -11.08 -7.70 14.79
CA THR A 332 -12.24 -7.98 13.92
C THR A 332 -11.82 -8.69 12.64
N SER A 333 -12.77 -9.31 11.96
CA SER A 333 -12.66 -9.64 10.54
C SER A 333 -13.26 -8.52 9.71
N ALA A 334 -12.94 -8.48 8.42
CA ALA A 334 -13.45 -7.47 7.52
C ALA A 334 -13.88 -8.05 6.17
N TRP A 335 -14.72 -7.31 5.47
CA TRP A 335 -14.95 -7.50 4.04
C TRP A 335 -14.79 -6.17 3.31
N ASN A 336 -14.28 -6.22 2.08
CA ASN A 336 -14.10 -5.06 1.21
C ASN A 336 -14.72 -5.32 -0.17
N ALA A 337 -15.71 -4.51 -0.52
CA ALA A 337 -16.46 -4.58 -1.76
C ALA A 337 -16.01 -3.47 -2.72
N VAL A 338 -15.46 -3.85 -3.88
CA VAL A 338 -15.02 -2.89 -4.89
C VAL A 338 -16.20 -2.54 -5.80
N ILE A 339 -16.55 -1.25 -5.85
CA ILE A 339 -17.69 -0.74 -6.62
C ILE A 339 -17.21 -0.19 -7.97
N LYS A 340 -16.07 0.51 -7.99
CA LYS A 340 -15.38 0.98 -9.19
C LYS A 340 -13.87 0.78 -9.04
N GLY A 341 -13.20 0.61 -10.18
CA GLY A 341 -11.75 0.40 -10.25
C GLY A 341 -11.34 -1.02 -9.87
N SER A 342 -10.07 -1.16 -9.50
CA SER A 342 -9.46 -2.42 -9.11
C SER A 342 -8.38 -2.21 -8.06
N LYS A 343 -8.23 -3.19 -7.17
CA LYS A 343 -7.30 -3.15 -6.03
C LYS A 343 -6.42 -4.40 -6.04
N LYS A 344 -5.10 -4.23 -5.95
CA LYS A 344 -4.17 -5.33 -5.67
C LYS A 344 -4.08 -5.53 -4.16
N TRP A 345 -4.27 -6.77 -3.74
CA TRP A 345 -4.17 -7.19 -2.34
C TRP A 345 -2.97 -8.13 -2.16
N VAL A 346 -2.27 -7.96 -1.05
CA VAL A 346 -1.23 -8.87 -0.56
C VAL A 346 -1.54 -9.18 0.89
N LEU A 347 -1.76 -10.46 1.22
CA LEU A 347 -2.16 -10.92 2.54
C LEU A 347 -1.18 -11.95 3.08
N PHE A 348 -0.72 -11.75 4.32
CA PHE A 348 0.06 -12.73 5.07
C PHE A 348 -0.75 -13.28 6.24
N PRO A 349 -0.62 -14.59 6.54
CA PRO A 349 -1.32 -15.19 7.67
C PRO A 349 -0.83 -14.58 9.00
N PRO A 350 -1.65 -14.64 10.08
CA PRO A 350 -1.38 -13.93 11.33
C PRO A 350 -0.01 -14.20 11.97
N GLU A 351 0.52 -15.40 11.78
CA GLU A 351 1.82 -15.83 12.32
C GLU A 351 3.03 -15.39 11.48
N VAL A 352 2.83 -14.79 10.30
CA VAL A 352 3.90 -14.36 9.40
C VAL A 352 3.92 -12.85 9.27
N VAL A 353 4.98 -12.23 9.78
CA VAL A 353 5.23 -10.80 9.56
C VAL A 353 5.72 -10.59 8.12
N PRO A 354 5.14 -9.64 7.35
CA PRO A 354 5.59 -9.34 6.00
C PRO A 354 7.04 -8.85 5.96
N PRO A 355 7.81 -9.10 4.87
CA PRO A 355 9.16 -8.59 4.74
C PRO A 355 9.19 -7.05 4.82
N GLY A 356 10.17 -6.50 5.55
CA GLY A 356 10.31 -5.05 5.76
C GLY A 356 9.32 -4.45 6.76
N VAL A 357 8.47 -5.27 7.39
CA VAL A 357 7.54 -4.84 8.43
C VAL A 357 8.06 -5.27 9.80
N HIS A 358 8.06 -4.35 10.75
CA HIS A 358 8.58 -4.55 12.10
C HIS A 358 7.58 -4.01 13.13
N PRO A 359 6.64 -4.84 13.61
CA PRO A 359 5.73 -4.45 14.69
C PRO A 359 6.47 -4.31 16.03
N SER A 360 6.08 -3.35 16.86
CA SER A 360 6.56 -3.22 18.23
C SER A 360 6.11 -4.44 19.08
N PRO A 361 6.84 -4.77 20.16
CA PRO A 361 6.48 -5.91 21.02
C PRO A 361 5.07 -5.85 21.60
N ASP A 362 4.54 -4.64 21.81
CA ASP A 362 3.19 -4.40 22.33
C ASP A 362 2.12 -4.24 21.23
N GLY A 363 2.53 -4.25 19.96
CA GLY A 363 1.68 -4.11 18.77
C GLY A 363 1.11 -2.71 18.55
N ALA A 364 1.56 -1.71 19.30
CA ALA A 364 1.06 -0.33 19.19
C ALA A 364 1.63 0.42 17.98
N GLU A 365 2.84 0.09 17.56
CA GLU A 365 3.52 0.72 16.44
C GLU A 365 3.96 -0.33 15.42
N VAL A 366 3.91 0.04 14.15
CA VAL A 366 4.37 -0.80 13.05
C VAL A 366 5.29 0.02 12.17
N ALA A 367 6.59 -0.26 12.24
CA ALA A 367 7.53 0.28 11.28
C ALA A 367 7.38 -0.48 9.96
N CYS A 368 7.12 0.24 8.88
CA CYS A 368 6.96 -0.30 7.53
C CYS A 368 7.55 0.70 6.52
N PRO A 369 7.77 0.29 5.25
CA PRO A 369 8.18 1.22 4.20
C PRO A 369 7.24 2.41 4.11
N VAL A 370 7.79 3.58 3.76
CA VAL A 370 7.08 4.85 3.72
C VAL A 370 5.88 4.76 2.77
N SER A 371 6.06 4.17 1.59
CA SER A 371 5.00 3.99 0.59
C SER A 371 4.80 2.53 0.20
N ILE A 372 3.62 2.24 -0.37
CA ILE A 372 3.32 0.89 -0.88
C ILE A 372 4.24 0.51 -2.04
N ILE A 373 4.54 1.46 -2.93
CA ILE A 373 5.45 1.24 -4.07
C ILE A 373 6.87 0.93 -3.58
N GLU A 374 7.34 1.62 -2.55
CA GLU A 374 8.63 1.31 -1.93
C GLU A 374 8.69 -0.15 -1.43
N TRP A 375 7.60 -0.64 -0.84
CA TRP A 375 7.54 -2.05 -0.42
C TRP A 375 7.66 -2.99 -1.62
N PHE A 376 6.94 -2.72 -2.71
CA PHE A 376 7.04 -3.53 -3.93
C PHE A 376 8.46 -3.54 -4.51
N MET A 377 9.12 -2.38 -4.54
CA MET A 377 10.48 -2.26 -5.06
C MET A 377 11.51 -3.05 -4.25
N ASN A 378 11.45 -2.95 -2.93
CA ASN A 378 12.55 -3.40 -2.07
C ASN A 378 12.31 -4.78 -1.43
N PHE A 379 11.05 -5.20 -1.30
CA PHE A 379 10.68 -6.36 -0.46
C PHE A 379 9.82 -7.40 -1.17
N TYR A 380 9.15 -7.08 -2.29
CA TYR A 380 8.25 -8.03 -2.95
C TYR A 380 8.98 -9.27 -3.51
N SER A 381 10.21 -9.12 -4.03
CA SER A 381 11.00 -10.25 -4.54
C SER A 381 11.28 -11.29 -3.44
N ALA A 382 11.49 -10.86 -2.20
CA ALA A 382 11.69 -11.74 -1.05
C ALA A 382 10.48 -12.65 -0.78
N THR A 383 9.27 -12.28 -1.23
CA THR A 383 8.06 -13.09 -1.07
C THR A 383 8.12 -14.43 -1.81
N ARG A 384 8.98 -14.55 -2.85
CA ARG A 384 9.13 -15.79 -3.63
C ARG A 384 9.60 -16.96 -2.75
N ASN A 385 10.48 -16.67 -1.78
CA ASN A 385 11.13 -17.64 -0.91
C ASN A 385 10.79 -17.44 0.58
N TRP A 386 9.73 -16.69 0.88
CA TRP A 386 9.32 -16.42 2.26
C TRP A 386 8.72 -17.65 2.93
N GLU A 387 8.81 -17.74 4.26
CA GLU A 387 8.38 -18.89 5.07
C GLU A 387 6.98 -19.40 4.66
N LYS A 388 6.05 -18.47 4.48
CA LYS A 388 4.78 -18.72 3.80
C LYS A 388 4.59 -17.67 2.71
N LYS A 389 4.31 -18.14 1.50
CA LYS A 389 3.97 -17.25 0.38
C LYS A 389 2.69 -16.48 0.73
N PRO A 390 2.62 -15.18 0.42
CA PRO A 390 1.40 -14.42 0.62
C PRO A 390 0.27 -14.93 -0.27
N ILE A 391 -0.95 -14.72 0.20
CA ILE A 391 -2.15 -14.80 -0.63
C ILE A 391 -2.29 -13.45 -1.33
N GLU A 392 -2.49 -13.46 -2.64
CA GLU A 392 -2.58 -12.27 -3.46
C GLU A 392 -3.72 -12.38 -4.45
N CYS A 393 -4.29 -11.24 -4.80
CA CYS A 393 -5.27 -11.13 -5.87
C CYS A 393 -5.42 -9.70 -6.36
N VAL A 394 -5.96 -9.56 -7.58
CA VAL A 394 -6.59 -8.30 -8.01
C VAL A 394 -8.09 -8.42 -7.81
N CYS A 395 -8.63 -7.64 -6.88
CA CYS A 395 -10.05 -7.51 -6.61
C CYS A 395 -10.64 -6.41 -7.51
N LYS A 396 -11.58 -6.78 -8.37
CA LYS A 396 -12.18 -5.91 -9.40
C LYS A 396 -13.57 -5.43 -8.98
N ALA A 397 -14.08 -4.41 -9.68
CA ALA A 397 -15.45 -3.95 -9.49
C ALA A 397 -16.47 -5.11 -9.56
N GLY A 398 -17.34 -5.19 -8.55
CA GLY A 398 -18.33 -6.26 -8.37
C GLY A 398 -17.86 -7.42 -7.47
N GLU A 399 -16.58 -7.45 -7.07
CA GLU A 399 -16.01 -8.49 -6.22
C GLU A 399 -15.90 -8.03 -4.75
N VAL A 400 -15.96 -8.99 -3.82
CA VAL A 400 -15.79 -8.77 -2.38
C VAL A 400 -14.69 -9.66 -1.86
N ILE A 401 -13.69 -9.10 -1.19
CA ILE A 401 -12.70 -9.89 -0.46
C ILE A 401 -13.11 -10.01 1.00
N PHE A 402 -13.01 -11.22 1.55
CA PHE A 402 -13.08 -11.49 2.99
C PHE A 402 -11.66 -11.52 3.57
N VAL A 403 -11.42 -10.69 4.58
CA VAL A 403 -10.18 -10.61 5.34
C VAL A 403 -10.43 -11.18 6.75
N PRO A 404 -9.91 -12.37 7.07
CA PRO A 404 -10.13 -12.98 8.36
C PRO A 404 -9.35 -12.26 9.47
N ASN A 405 -9.70 -12.52 10.73
CA ASN A 405 -9.08 -11.80 11.84
C ASN A 405 -7.57 -12.09 11.91
N GLY A 406 -6.78 -11.07 12.21
CA GLY A 406 -5.33 -11.19 12.42
C GLY A 406 -4.49 -11.24 11.14
N TRP A 407 -5.08 -11.24 9.94
CA TRP A 407 -4.31 -11.27 8.70
C TRP A 407 -3.66 -9.91 8.41
N TRP A 408 -2.33 -9.93 8.20
CA TRP A 408 -1.61 -8.78 7.67
C TRP A 408 -2.04 -8.56 6.24
N HIS A 409 -2.40 -7.33 5.88
CA HIS A 409 -2.79 -7.03 4.52
C HIS A 409 -2.36 -5.64 4.06
N LEU A 410 -1.99 -5.56 2.79
CA LEU A 410 -1.64 -4.35 2.06
C LEU A 410 -2.54 -4.25 0.82
N VAL A 411 -2.99 -3.04 0.52
CA VAL A 411 -3.89 -2.76 -0.59
C VAL A 411 -3.40 -1.57 -1.38
N ILE A 412 -3.28 -1.70 -2.70
CA ILE A 412 -3.02 -0.58 -3.61
C ILE A 412 -4.09 -0.50 -4.70
N ASN A 413 -4.61 0.71 -4.91
CA ASN A 413 -5.53 1.04 -6.00
C ASN A 413 -4.75 1.04 -7.31
N LEU A 414 -5.12 0.18 -8.26
CA LEU A 414 -4.51 0.16 -9.60
C LEU A 414 -5.15 1.22 -10.51
N GLU A 415 -6.37 1.61 -10.19
CA GLU A 415 -7.19 2.60 -10.89
C GLU A 415 -7.88 3.49 -9.87
N ASP A 416 -8.49 4.59 -10.33
CA ASP A 416 -9.41 5.36 -9.49
C ASP A 416 -10.54 4.46 -8.97
N SER A 417 -10.59 4.32 -7.65
CA SER A 417 -11.36 3.28 -7.01
C SER A 417 -12.38 3.84 -6.03
N ILE A 418 -13.55 3.20 -6.00
CA ILE A 418 -14.60 3.42 -5.01
C ILE A 418 -14.92 2.06 -4.38
N ALA A 419 -14.92 1.97 -3.06
CA ALA A 419 -15.21 0.75 -2.33
C ALA A 419 -15.96 1.02 -1.03
N ILE A 420 -16.66 0.01 -0.54
CA ILE A 420 -17.18 -0.06 0.83
C ILE A 420 -16.45 -1.16 1.57
N THR A 421 -16.01 -0.89 2.79
CA THR A 421 -15.45 -1.91 3.68
C THR A 421 -16.22 -1.91 4.99
N GLN A 422 -16.39 -3.08 5.60
CA GLN A 422 -16.86 -3.16 6.98
C GLN A 422 -16.08 -4.19 7.80
N ASN A 423 -15.91 -3.85 9.06
CA ASN A 423 -15.38 -4.74 10.09
C ASN A 423 -16.56 -5.31 10.87
N PHE A 424 -16.52 -6.60 11.17
CA PHE A 424 -17.60 -7.29 11.83
C PHE A 424 -17.08 -8.32 12.84
N VAL A 425 -17.93 -8.62 13.82
CA VAL A 425 -17.67 -9.67 14.81
C VAL A 425 -18.72 -10.75 14.66
N SER A 426 -18.29 -11.96 14.35
CA SER A 426 -19.17 -13.13 14.31
C SER A 426 -18.87 -14.04 15.50
N ARG A 427 -19.63 -15.13 15.65
CA ARG A 427 -19.29 -16.14 16.66
C ARG A 427 -17.90 -16.77 16.43
N ARG A 428 -17.38 -16.74 15.20
CA ARG A 428 -16.08 -17.34 14.83
C ARG A 428 -14.89 -16.53 15.32
N ASN A 429 -15.02 -15.21 15.49
CA ASN A 429 -13.94 -14.35 15.97
C ASN A 429 -14.24 -13.66 17.33
N LEU A 430 -15.42 -13.88 17.93
CA LEU A 430 -15.82 -13.26 19.21
C LEU A 430 -14.79 -13.43 20.33
N LEU A 431 -14.26 -14.64 20.52
CA LEU A 431 -13.27 -14.90 21.56
C LEU A 431 -11.96 -14.12 21.29
N ASN A 432 -11.53 -14.04 20.03
CA ASN A 432 -10.34 -13.26 19.66
C ASN A 432 -10.51 -11.77 19.94
N VAL A 433 -11.72 -11.24 19.73
CA VAL A 433 -12.07 -9.83 20.03
C VAL A 433 -12.07 -9.61 21.54
N LEU A 434 -12.73 -10.47 22.32
CA LEU A 434 -12.75 -10.36 23.78
C LEU A 434 -11.33 -10.45 24.38
N ASP A 435 -10.51 -11.39 23.90
CA ASP A 435 -9.11 -11.53 24.33
C ASP A 435 -8.28 -10.29 23.99
N PHE A 436 -8.50 -9.69 22.82
CA PHE A 436 -7.83 -8.44 22.44
C PHE A 436 -8.25 -7.27 23.36
N LEU A 437 -9.55 -7.10 23.57
CA LEU A 437 -10.10 -6.01 24.39
C LEU A 437 -9.72 -6.12 25.86
N LYS A 438 -9.39 -7.32 26.35
CA LYS A 438 -8.94 -7.57 27.73
C LYS A 438 -7.45 -7.29 27.96
N ARG A 439 -6.66 -7.05 26.91
CA ARG A 439 -5.20 -6.85 27.06
C ARG A 439 -4.90 -5.65 27.96
N PRO A 440 -3.82 -5.68 28.77
CA PRO A 440 -3.46 -4.57 29.65
C PRO A 440 -3.26 -3.23 28.92
N ASN A 441 -2.82 -3.29 27.66
CA ASN A 441 -2.61 -2.13 26.79
C ASN A 441 -3.75 -1.90 25.79
N ALA A 442 -4.91 -2.56 25.93
CA ALA A 442 -6.02 -2.44 24.99
C ALA A 442 -6.48 -0.99 24.81
N SER A 443 -6.44 -0.16 25.85
CA SER A 443 -6.83 1.26 25.76
C SER A 443 -5.98 2.07 24.74
N ALA A 444 -4.74 1.65 24.49
CA ALA A 444 -3.87 2.24 23.47
C ALA A 444 -4.15 1.67 22.07
N LEU A 445 -4.57 0.41 21.97
CA LEU A 445 -4.74 -0.33 20.72
C LEU A 445 -6.17 -0.26 20.14
N VAL A 446 -7.18 -0.05 20.98
CA VAL A 446 -8.58 0.01 20.56
C VAL A 446 -8.80 1.21 19.64
N SER A 447 -9.44 0.96 18.51
CA SER A 447 -9.76 1.96 17.49
C SER A 447 -11.27 2.05 17.24
N GLY A 448 -11.68 3.14 16.58
CA GLY A 448 -13.07 3.40 16.20
C GLY A 448 -13.97 3.88 17.33
N THR A 449 -13.46 4.08 18.56
CA THR A 449 -14.27 4.60 19.67
C THR A 449 -13.47 5.50 20.61
N ARG A 450 -14.19 6.37 21.31
CA ARG A 450 -13.67 7.20 22.42
C ARG A 450 -13.61 6.42 23.73
N ASP A 451 -14.50 5.46 23.92
CA ASP A 451 -14.56 4.65 25.12
C ASP A 451 -13.68 3.41 24.98
N ARG A 452 -12.37 3.62 25.11
CA ARG A 452 -11.38 2.54 24.93
C ARG A 452 -11.15 1.71 26.19
N VAL A 453 -11.61 2.21 27.33
CA VAL A 453 -11.32 1.61 28.65
C VAL A 453 -12.42 0.64 29.05
N THR A 454 -13.69 0.99 28.83
CA THR A 454 -14.82 0.17 29.32
C THR A 454 -15.45 -0.71 28.24
N LEU A 455 -14.94 -0.64 27.01
CA LEU A 455 -15.47 -1.37 25.86
C LEU A 455 -15.56 -2.89 26.11
N TYR A 456 -14.55 -3.50 26.74
CA TYR A 456 -14.55 -4.92 27.06
C TYR A 456 -15.76 -5.31 27.91
N ASP A 457 -15.95 -4.63 29.05
CA ASP A 457 -17.01 -4.96 29.99
C ASP A 457 -18.39 -4.71 29.38
N LYS A 458 -18.56 -3.56 28.69
CA LYS A 458 -19.79 -3.25 27.98
C LYS A 458 -20.12 -4.31 26.93
N PHE A 459 -19.15 -4.65 26.08
CA PHE A 459 -19.38 -5.61 25.01
C PHE A 459 -19.71 -7.00 25.56
N LYS A 460 -18.92 -7.50 26.53
CA LYS A 460 -19.19 -8.78 27.18
C LYS A 460 -20.56 -8.83 27.83
N ASN A 461 -20.93 -7.80 28.61
CA ASN A 461 -22.19 -7.78 29.34
C ASN A 461 -23.40 -7.70 28.39
N THR A 462 -23.32 -6.90 27.34
CA THR A 462 -24.41 -6.78 26.36
C THR A 462 -24.56 -8.05 25.52
N ILE A 463 -23.46 -8.75 25.22
CA ILE A 463 -23.52 -10.08 24.58
C ILE A 463 -24.19 -11.10 25.49
N GLU A 464 -23.81 -11.18 26.77
CA GLU A 464 -24.47 -12.10 27.71
C GLU A 464 -25.95 -11.77 27.93
N ALA A 465 -26.33 -10.50 27.88
CA ALA A 465 -27.74 -10.10 27.95
C ALA A 465 -28.52 -10.46 26.69
N SER A 466 -27.91 -10.33 25.50
CA SER A 466 -28.59 -10.54 24.21
C SER A 466 -28.58 -12.01 23.77
N PHE A 467 -27.51 -12.73 24.11
CA PHE A 467 -27.26 -14.12 23.73
C PHE A 467 -26.68 -14.94 24.91
N PRO A 468 -27.46 -15.17 25.98
CA PRO A 468 -26.97 -15.79 27.21
C PRO A 468 -26.24 -17.13 26.98
N GLY A 469 -25.06 -17.28 27.59
CA GLY A 469 -24.27 -18.52 27.52
C GLY A 469 -23.49 -18.73 26.22
N THR A 470 -23.55 -17.79 25.27
CA THR A 470 -22.80 -17.90 24.00
C THR A 470 -21.29 -17.89 24.24
N ILE A 471 -20.78 -17.03 25.13
CA ILE A 471 -19.34 -16.94 25.40
C ILE A 471 -18.84 -18.22 26.06
N ASP A 472 -19.59 -18.75 27.03
CA ASP A 472 -19.25 -19.99 27.72
C ASP A 472 -19.27 -21.19 26.76
N GLN A 473 -20.28 -21.29 25.89
CA GLN A 473 -20.36 -22.33 24.87
C GLN A 473 -19.16 -22.28 23.92
N LEU A 474 -18.85 -21.11 23.35
CA LEU A 474 -17.73 -20.94 22.43
C LEU A 474 -16.39 -21.24 23.11
N THR A 475 -16.24 -20.85 24.38
CA THR A 475 -15.04 -21.13 25.17
C THR A 475 -14.86 -22.65 25.34
N LEU A 476 -15.92 -23.37 25.71
CA LEU A 476 -15.90 -24.82 25.84
C LEU A 476 -15.56 -25.51 24.51
N GLU A 477 -16.17 -25.08 23.41
CA GLU A 477 -15.89 -25.61 22.07
C GLU A 477 -14.43 -25.36 21.65
N ALA A 478 -13.88 -24.17 21.94
CA ALA A 478 -12.50 -23.83 21.65
C ALA A 478 -11.51 -24.68 22.46
N GLU A 479 -11.79 -24.93 23.75
CA GLU A 479 -11.00 -25.81 24.60
C GLU A 479 -11.03 -27.26 24.11
N GLN A 480 -12.20 -27.76 23.71
CA GLN A 480 -12.36 -29.10 23.14
C GLN A 480 -11.59 -29.25 21.81
N LYS A 481 -11.72 -28.28 20.89
CA LYS A 481 -10.95 -28.24 19.63
C LYS A 481 -9.44 -28.23 19.90
N LYS A 482 -8.97 -27.44 20.86
CA LYS A 482 -7.56 -27.38 21.26
C LYS A 482 -7.07 -28.70 21.84
N ALA A 483 -7.88 -29.37 22.67
CA ALA A 483 -7.58 -30.68 23.22
C ALA A 483 -7.52 -31.77 22.14
N GLN A 484 -8.44 -31.74 21.16
CA GLN A 484 -8.44 -32.66 20.02
C GLN A 484 -7.22 -32.46 19.14
N ARG A 485 -6.85 -31.21 18.80
CA ARG A 485 -5.63 -30.89 18.03
C ARG A 485 -4.36 -31.37 18.74
N LYS A 486 -4.26 -31.17 20.06
CA LYS A 486 -3.13 -31.70 20.85
C LYS A 486 -3.06 -33.24 20.82
N LYS A 487 -4.21 -33.93 20.89
CA LYS A 487 -4.26 -35.39 20.76
C LYS A 487 -3.80 -35.84 19.37
N LEU A 488 -4.28 -35.20 18.30
CA LEU A 488 -3.85 -35.49 16.93
C LEU A 488 -2.34 -35.29 16.73
N SER A 489 -1.81 -34.13 17.14
CA SER A 489 -0.37 -33.85 17.06
C SER A 489 0.49 -34.82 17.88
N PHE A 490 0.01 -35.24 19.06
CA PHE A 490 0.67 -36.29 19.84
C PHE A 490 0.70 -37.61 19.06
N TRP A 491 -0.42 -38.04 18.47
CA TRP A 491 -0.45 -39.27 17.69
C TRP A 491 0.39 -39.20 16.43
N GLU A 492 0.40 -38.06 15.71
CA GLU A 492 1.30 -37.81 14.57
C GLU A 492 2.77 -37.95 14.97
N SER A 493 3.17 -37.35 16.10
CA SER A 493 4.53 -37.48 16.64
C SER A 493 4.90 -38.91 17.05
N VAL A 494 3.92 -39.69 17.52
CA VAL A 494 4.10 -41.11 17.91
C VAL A 494 4.13 -42.01 16.69
N THR A 495 3.41 -41.68 15.61
CA THR A 495 3.46 -42.43 14.35
C THR A 495 4.73 -42.14 13.56
N ASP A 496 5.25 -40.91 13.58
CA ASP A 496 6.56 -40.58 13.01
C ASP A 496 7.70 -41.26 13.78
N ALA A 497 7.56 -41.41 15.11
CA ALA A 497 8.52 -42.15 15.93
C ALA A 497 8.52 -43.68 15.66
N LYS A 498 7.51 -44.23 14.96
CA LYS A 498 7.43 -45.66 14.60
C LYS A 498 8.08 -46.00 13.25
N ALA A 499 8.76 -45.06 12.59
CA ALA A 499 9.67 -45.35 11.48
C ALA A 499 11.08 -45.82 11.93
N GLY A 500 11.33 -45.89 13.25
CA GLY A 500 12.53 -46.48 13.84
C GLY A 500 12.17 -47.66 14.74
N ALA A 501 12.70 -48.84 14.41
CA ALA A 501 12.44 -50.10 15.09
C ALA A 501 12.62 -50.04 16.62
N PHE A 502 11.58 -50.44 17.36
CA PHE A 502 11.73 -50.94 18.73
C PHE A 502 11.53 -52.46 18.72
N THR A 503 12.63 -53.20 18.77
CA THR A 503 12.64 -54.62 19.17
C THR A 503 12.65 -54.69 20.70
N PHE A 504 11.64 -55.34 21.28
CA PHE A 504 11.69 -55.76 22.68
C PHE A 504 12.60 -57.00 22.80
N SER A 505 13.48 -57.00 23.79
CA SER A 505 14.11 -58.22 24.32
C SER A 505 13.75 -58.35 25.80
N PHE A 506 13.30 -59.55 26.17
CA PHE A 506 13.23 -60.02 27.56
C PHE A 506 14.59 -60.01 28.25
#